data_AF-A0A6N3ETJ7-F1
#
_entry.id   AF-A0A6N3ETJ7-F1
#
_cell.length_a   1.000
_cell.length_b   1.000
_cell.length_c   1.000
_cell.angle_alpha   90.00
_cell.angle_beta   90.00
_cell.angle_gamma   90.00
#
_symmetry.space_group_name_H-M   'P 1'
#
loop_
_entity.id
_entity.type
_entity.pdbx_description
1 polymer ?
#
loop_
_entity_poly.entity_id
_entity_poly.type
_entity_poly.pdbx_seq_one_letter_code
_entity_poly.pdbx_strand_id
1 'polypeptide(L)' 'MKILEMFEGSELQIEVENIDNVDSILQSKENVVSSDAIILDNCISWINLNRNIIEEKISNENYIDFGKK' A
#
# COMPACT_ATOMS: atom_id res chain seq x y z
N MET A 1 5.41 15.25 13.09
CA MET A 1 4.48 14.18 12.66
C MET A 1 5.29 13.26 11.76
N LYS A 2 5.56 12.02 12.18
CA LYS A 2 6.60 11.16 11.58
C LYS A 2 6.49 11.00 10.05
N ILE A 3 5.28 10.96 9.51
CA ILE A 3 5.07 10.88 8.06
C ILE A 3 5.64 12.12 7.35
N LEU A 4 5.34 13.34 7.80
CA LEU A 4 5.91 14.55 7.17
C LEU A 4 7.43 14.60 7.28
N GLU A 5 8.00 14.16 8.40
CA GLU A 5 9.45 14.10 8.60
C GLU A 5 10.12 13.09 7.65
N MET A 6 9.49 11.93 7.41
CA MET A 6 10.02 10.92 6.47
C MET A 6 10.03 11.38 5.01
N PHE A 7 9.14 12.30 4.65
CA PHE A 7 9.03 12.85 3.30
C PHE A 7 9.65 14.25 3.15
N GLU A 8 10.39 14.71 4.17
CA GLU A 8 11.09 15.98 4.12
C GLU A 8 12.10 16.01 2.95
N GLY A 9 12.02 17.05 2.12
CA GLY A 9 12.87 17.19 0.93
C GLY A 9 12.43 16.38 -0.30
N SER A 10 11.31 15.65 -0.22
CA SER A 10 10.71 15.03 -1.40
C SER A 10 9.99 16.06 -2.27
N GLU A 11 9.90 15.81 -3.59
CA GLU A 11 9.11 16.63 -4.52
C GLU A 11 7.61 16.31 -4.48
N LEU A 12 7.20 15.37 -3.62
CA LEU A 12 5.82 14.94 -3.48
C LEU A 12 5.02 15.96 -2.67
N GLN A 13 3.79 16.21 -3.11
CA GLN A 13 2.82 16.93 -2.30
C GLN A 13 2.23 15.96 -1.28
N ILE A 14 2.54 16.17 0.00
CA ILE A 14 2.10 15.31 1.09
C ILE A 14 1.01 16.02 1.89
N GLU A 15 -0.15 15.36 1.98
CA GLU A 15 -1.23 15.71 2.89
C GLU A 15 -1.36 14.62 3.95
N VAL A 16 -1.52 15.02 5.21
CA VAL A 16 -1.71 14.08 6.32
C VAL A 16 -2.84 14.59 7.19
N GLU A 17 -3.85 13.75 7.33
CA GLU A 17 -5.04 14.03 8.11
C GLU A 17 -5.13 13.08 9.29
N ASN A 18 -5.55 13.60 10.45
CA ASN A 18 -5.94 12.78 11.59
C ASN A 18 -7.47 12.76 11.64
N ILE A 19 -8.05 11.63 11.24
CA ILE A 19 -9.49 11.48 11.06
C ILE A 19 -10.02 10.29 11.84
N ASP A 20 -11.25 10.43 12.32
CA ASP A 20 -12.02 9.30 12.81
C ASP A 20 -12.63 8.54 11.62
N ASN A 21 -12.72 7.21 11.71
CA ASN A 21 -13.26 6.32 10.67
C ASN A 21 -12.40 6.20 9.39
N VAL A 22 -11.09 6.01 9.56
CA VAL A 22 -10.13 5.84 8.44
C VAL A 22 -10.56 4.76 7.44
N ASP A 23 -11.13 3.65 7.91
CA ASP A 23 -11.55 2.52 7.07
C ASP A 23 -12.56 2.94 6.00
N SER A 24 -13.62 3.64 6.42
CA SER A 24 -14.67 4.12 5.52
C SER A 24 -14.13 5.11 4.49
N ILE A 25 -13.18 5.96 4.89
CA ILE A 25 -12.55 6.90 3.97
C ILE A 25 -11.71 6.14 2.95
N LEU A 26 -10.83 5.23 3.39
CA LEU A 26 -9.95 4.48 2.49
C LEU A 26 -10.74 3.59 1.52
N GLN A 27 -11.85 3.01 1.93
CA GLN A 27 -12.74 2.24 1.03
C GLN A 27 -13.25 3.09 -0.15
N SER A 28 -13.45 4.39 0.05
CA SER A 28 -13.92 5.31 -0.99
C SER A 28 -12.81 5.91 -1.87
N LYS A 29 -11.54 5.54 -1.65
CA LYS A 29 -10.39 6.09 -2.38
C LYS A 29 -9.86 5.10 -3.42
N GLU A 30 -9.26 5.66 -4.45
CA GLU A 30 -8.47 4.95 -5.46
C GLU A 30 -6.99 4.92 -5.05
N ASN A 31 -6.23 3.99 -5.64
CA ASN A 31 -4.79 3.85 -5.48
C ASN A 31 -4.35 3.70 -4.00
N VAL A 32 -5.16 3.02 -3.20
CA VAL A 32 -4.88 2.80 -1.78
C VAL A 32 -3.64 1.91 -1.61
N VAL A 33 -2.79 2.28 -0.66
CA VAL A 33 -1.65 1.48 -0.22
C VAL A 33 -1.87 1.15 1.26
N SER A 34 -2.10 -0.13 1.56
CA SER A 34 -2.30 -0.62 2.91
C SER A 34 -1.81 -2.06 3.02
N SER A 35 -1.49 -2.52 4.23
CA SER A 35 -1.27 -3.93 4.55
C SER A 35 -2.51 -4.60 5.14
N ASP A 36 -3.57 -3.83 5.42
CA ASP A 36 -4.83 -4.35 5.94
C ASP A 36 -5.65 -4.96 4.80
N ALA A 37 -5.81 -6.28 4.83
CA ALA A 37 -6.51 -7.02 3.79
C ALA A 37 -7.99 -6.60 3.65
N ILE A 38 -8.67 -6.26 4.75
CA ILE A 38 -10.08 -5.85 4.71
C ILE A 38 -10.23 -4.55 3.94
N ILE A 39 -9.29 -3.61 4.12
CA ILE A 39 -9.29 -2.35 3.37
C ILE A 39 -8.99 -2.60 1.89
N LEU A 40 -7.99 -3.42 1.58
CA LEU A 40 -7.62 -3.73 0.19
C LEU A 40 -8.76 -4.41 -0.58
N ASP A 41 -9.54 -5.27 0.10
CA ASP A 41 -10.68 -5.97 -0.51
C ASP A 41 -11.87 -5.05 -0.81
N ASN A 42 -12.01 -3.94 -0.09
CA ASN A 42 -13.18 -3.05 -0.17
C ASN A 42 -12.91 -1.68 -0.81
N CYS A 43 -11.64 -1.30 -1.01
CA CYS A 43 -11.31 -0.03 -1.67
C CYS A 43 -11.57 -0.06 -3.18
N ILE A 44 -11.65 1.12 -3.80
CA ILE A 44 -11.93 1.23 -5.25
C ILE A 44 -10.78 0.62 -6.07
N SER A 45 -9.54 0.90 -5.69
CA SER A 45 -8.35 0.32 -6.29
C SER A 45 -7.15 0.42 -5.35
N TRP A 46 -6.18 -0.46 -5.52
CA TRP A 46 -4.97 -0.52 -4.70
C TRP A 46 -3.73 -0.80 -5.54
N ILE A 47 -2.56 -0.42 -5.01
CA ILE A 47 -1.27 -0.64 -5.66
C ILE A 47 -0.62 -1.91 -5.11
N ASN A 48 -0.35 -2.89 -5.99
CA ASN A 48 0.32 -4.13 -5.61
C ASN A 48 1.84 -3.96 -5.52
N LEU A 49 2.30 -3.42 -4.39
CA LEU A 49 3.73 -3.33 -4.09
C LEU A 49 4.37 -4.70 -3.82
N ASN A 50 3.59 -5.66 -3.31
CA ASN A 50 4.09 -7.00 -2.96
C ASN A 50 4.66 -7.73 -4.17
N ARG A 51 3.97 -7.68 -5.32
CA ARG A 51 4.48 -8.29 -6.56
C ARG A 51 5.85 -7.72 -6.94
N ASN A 52 5.97 -6.39 -6.99
CA ASN A 52 7.23 -5.74 -7.35
C ASN A 52 8.35 -6.09 -6.36
N ILE A 53 8.06 -6.09 -5.05
CA ILE A 53 9.04 -6.45 -4.03
C ILE A 53 9.49 -7.91 -4.17
N ILE A 54 8.56 -8.84 -4.42
CA ILE A 54 8.89 -10.25 -4.61
C ILE A 54 9.80 -10.41 -5.83
N GLU A 55 9.43 -9.82 -6.96
CA GLU A 55 10.18 -9.94 -8.22
C GLU A 55 11.57 -9.29 -8.16
N GLU A 56 11.71 -8.15 -7.47
CA GLU A 56 12.98 -7.40 -7.42
C GLU A 56 13.90 -7.80 -6.26
N LYS A 57 13.33 -8.23 -5.12
CA LYS A 57 14.07 -8.32 -3.86
C LYS A 57 14.06 -9.71 -3.21
N ILE A 58 13.15 -10.60 -3.59
CA ILE A 58 13.04 -11.92 -2.98
C ILE A 58 13.53 -12.99 -3.96
N SER A 59 14.51 -13.80 -3.53
CA SER A 59 14.95 -14.96 -4.31
C SER A 59 13.78 -15.91 -4.57
N ASN A 60 13.74 -16.51 -5.76
CA ASN A 60 12.70 -17.48 -6.17
C ASN A 60 12.55 -18.69 -5.23
N GLU A 61 13.54 -18.94 -4.38
CA GLU A 61 13.54 -20.04 -3.40
C GLU A 61 12.68 -19.73 -2.15
N ASN A 62 12.31 -18.46 -1.95
CA ASN A 62 11.66 -17.98 -0.73
C ASN A 62 10.16 -17.72 -0.88
N TYR A 63 9.56 -18.04 -2.02
CA TYR A 63 8.11 -17.95 -2.20
C TYR A 63 7.58 -19.08 -3.10
N ILE A 64 6.32 -19.44 -2.88
CA ILE A 64 5.62 -20.46 -3.68
C ILE A 64 4.65 -19.72 -4.61
N ASP A 65 4.82 -19.93 -5.92
CA ASP A 65 3.93 -19.40 -6.95
C ASP A 65 2.85 -20.43 -7.30
N PHE A 66 1.61 -20.18 -6.85
CA PHE A 66 0.45 -21.04 -7.14
C PHE A 66 -0.12 -20.87 -8.56
N GLY A 67 0.41 -19.93 -9.36
CA GLY A 67 -0.02 -19.66 -10.73
C GLY A 67 0.77 -20.40 -11.81
N LYS A 68 1.97 -20.90 -11.50
CA LYS A 68 2.77 -21.76 -12.39
C LYS A 68 2.20 -23.17 -12.38
N LYS A 69 1.47 -23.53 -13.43
CA LYS A 69 1.12 -24.93 -13.75
C LYS A 69 2.31 -25.68 -14.31
#